data_AF-A0A853I812-F1
#
_entry.id   AF-A0A853I812-F1
#
_cell.length_a   1.000
_cell.length_b   1.000
_cell.length_c   1.000
_cell.angle_alpha   90.00
_cell.angle_beta   90.00
_cell.angle_gamma   90.00
#
_symmetry.space_group_name_H-M   'P 1'
#
loop_
_entity.id
_entity.type
_entity.pdbx_description
1 polymer ?
#
loop_
_entity_poly.entity_id
_entity_poly.type
_entity_poly.pdbx_seq_one_letter_code
_entity_poly.pdbx_strand_id
1 'polypeptide(L)'
;MEKAVSLLNTLDGQMHTLLCVERNDNWQLQIGGGPDSFVVTAIDPTEKNLTLLNFDGDDDEFVELCTGGQYAEFTTSIVVDKNTAILAIEKYYNGDEENLDWEYE
;
A
#
# COMPACT_ATOMS: atom_id res chain seq x y z
N MET A 1 -5.16 -13.23 -5.26
CA MET A 1 -5.70 -12.63 -4.03
C MET A 1 -5.24 -13.35 -2.76
N GLU A 2 -5.71 -14.57 -2.43
CA GLU A 2 -5.40 -15.25 -1.14
C GLU A 2 -3.91 -15.32 -0.80
N LYS A 3 -3.06 -15.64 -1.79
CA LYS A 3 -1.60 -15.65 -1.60
C LYS A 3 -1.04 -14.27 -1.25
N ALA A 4 -1.53 -13.19 -1.88
CA ALA A 4 -1.08 -11.84 -1.60
C ALA A 4 -1.49 -11.40 -0.19
N VAL A 5 -2.72 -11.71 0.24
CA VAL A 5 -3.17 -11.47 1.63
C VAL A 5 -2.33 -12.28 2.63
N SER A 6 -2.02 -13.54 2.31
CA SER A 6 -1.12 -14.35 3.15
C SER A 6 0.29 -13.76 3.25
N LEU A 7 0.81 -13.14 2.20
CA LEU A 7 2.14 -12.48 2.21
C LEU A 7 2.08 -11.13 2.94
N LEU A 8 1.01 -10.36 2.79
CA LEU A 8 0.77 -9.15 3.58
C LEU A 8 0.83 -9.45 5.07
N ASN A 9 0.26 -10.57 5.51
CA ASN A 9 0.34 -11.02 6.90
C ASN A 9 1.75 -11.35 7.40
N THR A 10 2.73 -11.45 6.51
CA THR A 10 4.14 -11.68 6.88
C THR A 10 4.95 -10.39 7.00
N LEU A 11 4.39 -9.25 6.56
CA LEU A 11 5.05 -7.95 6.70
C LEU A 11 5.08 -7.55 8.18
N ASP A 12 6.28 -7.33 8.72
CA ASP A 12 6.54 -7.12 10.14
C ASP A 12 7.27 -5.81 10.44
N GLY A 13 7.49 -4.97 9.42
CA GLY A 13 8.18 -3.68 9.56
C GLY A 13 9.68 -3.80 9.87
N GLN A 14 10.26 -5.01 9.80
CA GLN A 14 11.67 -5.25 10.14
C GLN A 14 12.38 -6.15 9.12
N MET A 15 11.93 -7.40 8.96
CA MET A 15 12.52 -8.40 8.09
C MET A 15 11.78 -8.49 6.75
N HIS A 16 10.45 -8.40 6.79
CA HIS A 16 9.62 -8.33 5.59
C HIS A 16 8.86 -7.01 5.63
N THR A 17 9.21 -6.11 4.72
CA THR A 17 8.78 -4.71 4.80
C THR A 17 8.16 -4.21 3.50
N LEU A 18 8.04 -5.07 2.49
CA LEU A 18 7.50 -4.73 1.19
C LEU A 18 6.89 -5.97 0.51
N LEU A 19 5.66 -5.83 0.06
CA LEU A 19 4.99 -6.74 -0.85
C LEU A 19 4.79 -6.03 -2.19
N CYS A 20 5.25 -6.63 -3.27
CA CYS A 20 4.95 -6.19 -4.63
C CYS A 20 4.09 -7.23 -5.34
N VAL A 21 3.02 -6.79 -5.97
CA VAL A 21 2.14 -7.60 -6.82
C VAL A 21 2.10 -6.95 -8.20
N GLU A 22 2.28 -7.76 -9.24
CA GLU A 22 2.23 -7.33 -10.63
C GLU A 22 1.14 -8.13 -11.36
N ARG A 23 0.38 -7.43 -12.21
CA ARG A 23 -0.69 -7.98 -13.04
C ARG A 23 -0.25 -7.93 -14.50
N ASN A 24 -0.81 -8.82 -15.32
CA ASN A 24 -0.40 -9.01 -16.72
C ASN A 24 -0.68 -7.80 -17.64
N ASP A 25 -1.42 -6.80 -17.16
CA ASP A 25 -1.69 -5.54 -17.85
C ASP A 25 -0.75 -4.40 -17.42
N ASN A 26 0.38 -4.74 -16.79
CA ASN A 26 1.44 -3.84 -16.30
C ASN A 26 1.05 -2.96 -15.11
N TRP A 27 -0.13 -3.15 -14.52
CA TRP A 27 -0.42 -2.57 -13.21
C TRP A 27 0.48 -3.20 -12.15
N GLN A 28 0.96 -2.39 -11.21
CA GLN A 28 1.70 -2.86 -10.04
C GLN A 28 1.06 -2.32 -8.77
N LEU A 29 1.02 -3.13 -7.71
CA LEU A 29 0.62 -2.74 -6.37
C LEU A 29 1.78 -3.00 -5.42
N GLN A 30 2.15 -2.01 -4.63
CA GLN A 30 3.19 -2.10 -3.62
C GLN A 30 2.61 -1.78 -2.25
N ILE A 31 2.94 -2.59 -1.26
CA ILE A 31 2.51 -2.42 0.12
C ILE A 31 3.73 -2.47 1.02
N GLY A 32 4.14 -1.32 1.56
CA GLY A 32 5.26 -1.18 2.47
C GLY A 32 4.81 -1.05 3.92
N GLY A 33 5.64 -1.48 4.88
CA GLY A 33 5.39 -1.32 6.32
C GLY A 33 5.16 -2.64 7.05
N GLY A 34 4.18 -2.64 7.97
CA GLY A 34 3.79 -3.77 8.81
C GLY A 34 4.23 -3.64 10.28
N PRO A 35 3.65 -4.45 11.19
CA PRO A 35 2.52 -5.34 10.95
C PRO A 35 1.14 -4.65 10.95
N ASP A 36 1.06 -3.41 11.46
CA ASP A 36 -0.22 -2.73 11.73
C ASP A 36 -0.48 -1.53 10.80
N SER A 37 0.58 -0.87 10.33
CA SER A 37 0.53 0.34 9.53
C SER A 37 1.24 0.13 8.19
N PHE A 38 0.62 0.61 7.12
CA PHE A 38 1.09 0.38 5.76
C PHE A 38 1.00 1.63 4.90
N VAL A 39 1.92 1.75 3.95
CA VAL A 39 1.77 2.65 2.79
C VAL A 39 1.46 1.78 1.59
N VAL A 40 0.39 2.13 0.87
CA VAL A 40 -0.04 1.40 -0.32
C VAL A 40 0.11 2.32 -1.52
N THR A 41 0.91 1.90 -2.48
CA THR A 41 1.05 2.58 -3.77
C THR A 41 0.67 1.66 -4.91
N ALA A 42 0.24 2.24 -6.01
CA ALA A 42 0.03 1.55 -7.27
C ALA A 42 0.78 2.27 -8.39
N ILE A 43 1.15 1.52 -9.42
CA ILE A 43 1.74 2.06 -10.65
C ILE A 43 0.81 1.65 -11.78
N ASP A 44 0.26 2.63 -12.48
CA ASP A 44 -0.59 2.36 -13.63
C ASP A 44 0.22 1.93 -14.88
N PRO A 45 -0.42 1.43 -15.95
CA PRO A 45 0.27 1.01 -17.16
C PRO A 45 0.96 2.14 -17.94
N THR A 46 0.72 3.40 -17.54
CA THR A 46 1.38 4.60 -18.07
C THR A 46 2.54 5.07 -17.21
N GLU A 47 2.96 4.26 -16.22
CA GLU A 47 4.04 4.51 -15.26
C GLU A 47 3.75 5.67 -14.29
N LYS A 48 2.48 5.99 -14.04
CA LYS A 48 2.12 6.96 -13.01
C LYS A 48 2.01 6.29 -11.65
N ASN A 49 2.61 6.90 -10.63
CA ASN A 49 2.46 6.49 -9.26
C ASN A 49 1.16 7.04 -8.67
N LEU A 50 0.49 6.19 -7.92
CA LEU A 50 -0.69 6.51 -7.14
C LEU A 50 -0.42 6.12 -5.69
N THR A 51 -0.83 6.97 -4.76
CA THR A 51 -0.74 6.70 -3.32
C THR A 51 -2.15 6.64 -2.73
N LEU A 52 -2.43 5.58 -1.97
CA LEU A 52 -3.74 5.37 -1.35
C LEU A 52 -3.93 6.35 -0.18
N LEU A 53 -5.03 7.08 -0.19
CA LEU A 53 -5.36 8.04 0.86
C LEU A 53 -6.05 7.37 2.06
N ASN A 54 -5.77 7.90 3.24
CA ASN A 54 -6.44 7.63 4.49
C ASN A 54 -7.11 8.93 5.00
N PHE A 55 -8.41 9.08 4.78
CA PHE A 55 -9.14 10.27 5.21
C PHE A 55 -9.31 10.43 6.72
N ASP A 56 -9.08 9.37 7.49
CA ASP A 56 -9.06 9.47 8.96
C ASP A 56 -7.70 10.00 9.47
N GLY A 57 -6.70 10.11 8.59
CA GLY A 57 -5.38 10.64 8.90
C GLY A 57 -5.27 12.16 8.76
N ASP A 58 -4.15 12.68 9.22
CA ASP A 58 -3.75 14.09 9.23
C ASP A 58 -2.42 14.28 8.46
N ASP A 59 -2.34 15.34 7.66
CA ASP A 59 -1.14 15.74 6.91
C ASP A 59 -0.03 16.32 7.82
N ASP A 60 -0.38 16.75 9.03
CA ASP A 60 0.56 17.29 10.01
C ASP A 60 1.04 16.24 11.04
N GLU A 61 0.45 15.03 11.04
CA GLU A 61 0.85 13.91 11.90
C GLU A 61 1.67 12.88 11.12
N PHE A 62 2.81 12.45 11.68
CA PHE A 62 3.75 11.56 11.00
C PHE A 62 3.98 10.26 11.76
N VAL A 63 4.22 9.20 11.01
CA VAL A 63 4.68 7.91 11.53
C VAL A 63 5.88 7.41 10.72
N GLU A 64 6.89 6.91 11.42
CA GLU A 64 8.04 6.27 10.79
C GLU A 64 7.70 4.83 10.43
N LEU A 65 7.88 4.45 9.15
CA LEU A 65 7.69 3.09 8.67
C LEU A 65 8.92 2.61 7.92
N CYS A 66 9.20 1.30 8.05
CA CYS A 66 10.19 0.64 7.21
C CYS A 66 9.50 0.07 5.97
N THR A 67 9.83 0.61 4.79
CA THR A 67 9.30 0.15 3.50
C THR A 67 10.47 -0.27 2.62
N GLY A 68 10.46 -1.52 2.15
CA GLY A 68 11.57 -2.05 1.33
C GLY A 68 12.97 -1.99 2.00
N GLY A 69 13.04 -2.04 3.33
CA GLY A 69 14.28 -1.95 4.11
C GLY A 69 14.77 -0.52 4.37
N GLN A 70 13.98 0.50 4.00
CA GLN A 70 14.29 1.90 4.24
C GLN A 70 13.29 2.50 5.22
N TYR A 71 13.78 3.27 6.19
CA TYR A 71 12.95 4.01 7.14
C TYR A 71 12.66 5.40 6.58
N ALA A 72 11.39 5.80 6.60
CA ALA A 72 10.94 7.14 6.23
C ALA A 72 9.73 7.54 7.08
N GLU A 73 9.55 8.85 7.27
CA GLU A 73 8.36 9.43 7.88
C GLU A 73 7.28 9.62 6.81
N PHE A 74 6.08 9.12 7.09
CA PHE A 74 4.89 9.27 6.25
C PHE A 74 3.82 10.00 7.04
N THR A 75 3.07 10.88 6.36
CA THR A 75 1.89 11.50 6.98
C THR A 75 0.82 10.43 7.23
N THR A 76 0.08 10.57 8.31
CA THR A 76 -0.98 9.59 8.63
C THR A 76 -2.11 9.61 7.59
N SER A 77 -2.23 10.68 6.80
CA SER A 77 -3.12 10.80 5.63
C SER A 77 -2.84 9.84 4.48
N ILE A 78 -1.67 9.18 4.45
CA ILE A 78 -1.32 8.14 3.45
C ILE A 78 -0.93 6.80 4.10
N VAL A 79 -1.13 6.69 5.41
CA VAL A 79 -0.86 5.46 6.16
C VAL A 79 -2.17 4.79 6.49
N VAL A 80 -2.34 3.58 5.99
CA VAL A 80 -3.57 2.80 6.14
C VAL A 80 -3.38 1.63 7.10
N ASP A 81 -4.50 1.17 7.66
CA ASP A 81 -4.52 -0.04 8.47
C ASP A 81 -4.46 -1.31 7.60
N LYS A 82 -4.34 -2.45 8.28
CA LYS A 82 -4.30 -3.76 7.64
C LYS A 82 -5.57 -4.10 6.84
N ASN A 83 -6.74 -3.67 7.29
CA ASN A 83 -8.00 -3.99 6.60
C ASN A 83 -8.10 -3.25 5.27
N THR A 84 -7.70 -1.98 5.25
CA THR A 84 -7.62 -1.15 4.05
C THR A 84 -6.55 -1.66 3.10
N ALA A 85 -5.39 -2.12 3.59
CA ALA A 85 -4.39 -2.79 2.74
C ALA A 85 -4.93 -4.09 2.10
N ILE A 86 -5.72 -4.88 2.84
CA ILE A 86 -6.41 -6.07 2.27
C ILE A 86 -7.44 -5.66 1.22
N LEU A 87 -8.22 -4.61 1.47
CA LEU A 87 -9.19 -4.08 0.53
C LEU A 87 -8.50 -3.61 -0.77
N ALA A 88 -7.34 -2.96 -0.67
CA ALA A 88 -6.53 -2.57 -1.83
C ALA A 88 -6.10 -3.78 -2.67
N ILE A 89 -5.65 -4.86 -2.03
CA ILE A 89 -5.35 -6.12 -2.72
C ILE A 89 -6.61 -6.67 -3.43
N GLU A 90 -7.75 -6.69 -2.76
CA GLU A 90 -9.00 -7.19 -3.33
C GLU A 90 -9.40 -6.40 -4.59
N LYS A 91 -9.44 -5.06 -4.49
CA LYS A 91 -9.77 -4.17 -5.60
C LYS A 91 -8.80 -4.32 -6.77
N TYR A 92 -7.51 -4.40 -6.47
CA TYR A 92 -6.47 -4.64 -7.46
C TYR A 92 -6.61 -5.99 -8.19
N TYR A 93 -6.99 -7.06 -7.50
CA TYR A 93 -7.22 -8.34 -8.18
C TYR A 93 -8.48 -8.36 -9.05
N ASN A 94 -9.46 -7.52 -8.73
CA ASN A 94 -10.72 -7.42 -9.48
C ASN A 94 -10.65 -6.43 -10.66
N GLY A 95 -9.62 -5.58 -10.72
CA GLY A 95 -9.55 -4.51 -11.72
C GLY A 95 -10.48 -3.34 -11.40
N ASP A 96 -10.70 -3.11 -10.10
CA ASP A 96 -11.61 -2.12 -9.53
C ASP A 96 -10.83 -1.09 -8.69
N GLU A 97 -9.55 -0.86 -8.99
CA GLU A 97 -8.67 0.05 -8.23
C GLU A 97 -9.25 1.46 -8.11
N GLU A 98 -9.97 1.93 -9.13
CA GLU A 98 -10.62 3.23 -9.16
C GLU A 98 -11.72 3.42 -8.10
N ASN A 99 -12.14 2.34 -7.43
CA ASN A 99 -13.09 2.39 -6.32
C ASN A 99 -12.42 2.63 -4.96
N LEU A 100 -11.16 3.03 -4.97
CA LEU A 100 -10.42 3.53 -3.82
C LEU A 100 -9.96 4.95 -4.09
N ASP A 101 -9.62 5.67 -3.02
CA ASP A 101 -9.24 7.07 -3.10
C ASP A 101 -7.72 7.18 -3.24
N TRP A 102 -7.28 7.47 -4.46
CA TRP A 102 -5.87 7.61 -4.81
C TRP A 102 -5.50 9.07 -5.10
N GLU A 103 -4.31 9.47 -4.67
CA GLU A 103 -3.65 10.70 -5.13
C GLU A 103 -2.56 10.36 -6.15
N TYR A 104 -2.47 11.19 -7.21
CA TYR A 104 -1.37 11.11 -8.16
C TYR A 104 -0.17 11.89 -7.63
N GLU A 105 1.01 11.27 -7.66
CA GLU A 105 2.28 11.97 -7.41
C GLU A 105 2.72 12.87 -8.58
#